data_AF-A0A1Q2LFB9-F1
#
_entry.id   AF-A0A1Q2LFB9-F1
#
_cell.length_a   1.000
_cell.length_b   1.000
_cell.length_c   1.000
_cell.angle_alpha   90.00
_cell.angle_beta   90.00
_cell.angle_gamma   90.00
#
_symmetry.space_group_name_H-M   'P 1'
#
loop_
_entity.id
_entity.type
_entity.pdbx_description
1 polymer ?
#
loop_
_entity_poly.entity_id
_entity_poly.type
_entity_poly.pdbx_seq_one_letter_code
_entity_poly.pdbx_strand_id
1 'polypeptide(L)'
;MKTKLLVIIMLSIIPFSFIYFYNKHDDFKGLKLENLGDIPALEIGDIIFRYGIGVDSELIAKASGGNLTHVGIIVSLNPIQILHASTEDNPKLKNQVILSSLEEFLSHATNIAIKRYKLSPNDKSYITKTYSRYVGKAFVIEDRFY
;
A
#
# COMPACT_ATOMS: atom_id res chain seq x y z
N MET A 1 30.29 -23.45 -29.23
CA MET A 1 29.30 -22.51 -29.83
C MET A 1 27.95 -22.52 -29.08
N LYS A 2 27.37 -23.70 -28.79
CA LYS A 2 26.08 -23.84 -28.10
C LYS A 2 26.03 -23.21 -26.68
N THR A 3 27.09 -23.34 -25.89
CA THR A 3 27.14 -22.80 -24.51
C THR A 3 27.18 -21.27 -24.45
N LYS A 4 27.90 -20.62 -25.38
CA LYS A 4 27.95 -19.16 -25.47
C LYS A 4 26.59 -18.58 -25.90
N LEU A 5 25.88 -19.26 -26.80
CA LEU A 5 24.53 -18.88 -27.22
C LEU A 5 23.53 -19.02 -26.06
N LEU A 6 23.63 -20.08 -25.26
CA LEU A 6 22.75 -20.30 -24.09
C LEU A 6 22.96 -19.23 -23.00
N VAL A 7 24.21 -18.83 -22.76
CA VAL A 7 24.56 -17.75 -21.82
C VAL A 7 24.03 -16.40 -22.32
N ILE A 8 24.15 -16.10 -23.62
CA ILE A 8 23.58 -14.87 -24.21
C ILE A 8 22.05 -14.84 -24.10
N ILE A 9 21.39 -15.98 -24.33
CA ILE A 9 19.93 -16.10 -24.18
C ILE A 9 19.51 -15.93 -22.70
N MET A 10 20.23 -16.52 -21.74
CA MET A 10 19.92 -16.29 -20.31
C MET A 10 20.17 -14.84 -19.89
N LEU A 11 21.24 -14.22 -20.38
CA LEU A 11 21.58 -12.82 -20.11
C LEU A 11 20.58 -11.84 -20.73
N SER A 12 19.83 -12.22 -21.76
CA SER A 12 18.76 -11.38 -22.32
C SER A 12 17.40 -11.63 -21.68
N ILE A 13 17.10 -12.86 -21.25
CA ILE A 13 15.81 -13.19 -20.61
C ILE A 13 15.63 -12.48 -19.27
N ILE A 14 16.66 -12.40 -18.43
CA ILE A 14 16.57 -11.78 -17.09
C ILE A 14 16.29 -10.28 -17.15
N PRO A 15 17.03 -9.45 -17.92
CA PRO A 15 16.70 -8.05 -18.06
C PRO A 15 15.40 -7.85 -18.84
N PHE A 16 15.07 -8.71 -19.81
CA PHE A 16 13.79 -8.60 -20.53
C PHE A 16 12.59 -8.91 -19.61
N SER A 17 12.68 -9.92 -18.75
CA SER A 17 11.64 -10.23 -17.76
C SER A 17 11.53 -9.13 -16.71
N PHE A 18 12.65 -8.56 -16.27
CA PHE A 18 12.66 -7.41 -15.36
C PHE A 18 12.05 -6.15 -15.99
N ILE A 19 12.40 -5.83 -17.25
CA ILE A 19 11.83 -4.71 -18.01
C ILE A 19 10.33 -4.91 -18.27
N TYR A 20 9.92 -6.13 -18.68
CA TYR A 20 8.52 -6.47 -18.87
C TYR A 20 7.73 -6.33 -17.56
N PHE A 21 8.31 -6.81 -16.46
CA PHE A 21 7.75 -6.69 -15.13
C PHE A 21 7.60 -5.23 -14.68
N TYR A 22 8.64 -4.41 -14.90
CA TYR A 22 8.63 -2.99 -14.57
C TYR A 22 7.58 -2.21 -15.38
N ASN A 23 7.55 -2.39 -16.70
CA ASN A 23 6.58 -1.70 -17.57
C ASN A 23 5.12 -2.10 -17.30
N LYS A 24 4.87 -3.34 -16.84
CA LYS A 24 3.52 -3.79 -16.49
C LYS A 24 2.92 -2.99 -15.31
N HIS A 25 3.75 -2.48 -14.41
CA HIS A 25 3.30 -1.73 -13.23
C HIS A 25 2.97 -0.27 -13.53
N ASP A 26 3.54 0.32 -14.59
CA ASP A 26 3.28 1.73 -14.98
C ASP A 26 1.85 1.95 -15.54
N ASP A 27 1.22 0.91 -16.10
CA ASP A 27 -0.12 0.99 -16.70
C ASP A 27 -1.26 0.74 -15.69
N PHE A 28 -0.95 0.42 -14.43
CA PHE A 28 -1.98 0.04 -13.46
C PHE A 28 -2.70 1.28 -12.91
N LYS A 29 -4.01 1.39 -13.21
CA LYS A 29 -4.88 2.39 -12.60
C LYS A 29 -5.52 1.79 -11.35
N GLY A 30 -5.21 2.35 -10.18
CA GLY A 30 -5.81 1.89 -8.93
C GLY A 30 -7.33 2.10 -8.87
N LEU A 31 -7.92 1.61 -7.79
CA LEU A 31 -9.34 1.72 -7.52
C LEU A 31 -9.77 3.20 -7.44
N LYS A 32 -11.02 3.42 -7.85
CA LYS A 32 -11.72 4.70 -7.66
C LYS A 32 -12.93 4.47 -6.77
N LEU A 33 -13.38 5.52 -6.09
CA LEU A 33 -14.55 5.45 -5.22
C LEU A 33 -15.80 4.97 -5.97
N GLU A 34 -15.99 5.41 -7.22
CA GLU A 34 -17.09 4.99 -8.11
C GLU A 34 -17.08 3.51 -8.48
N ASN A 35 -15.91 2.85 -8.40
CA ASN A 35 -15.72 1.44 -8.71
C ASN A 35 -15.64 0.58 -7.45
N LEU A 36 -15.70 1.21 -6.27
CA LEU A 36 -15.81 0.50 -5.01
C LEU A 36 -17.23 -0.08 -4.96
N GLY A 37 -17.35 -1.40 -4.94
CA GLY A 37 -18.64 -2.05 -4.66
C GLY A 37 -19.16 -1.65 -3.27
N ASP A 38 -20.23 -2.31 -2.83
CA ASP A 38 -20.83 -2.00 -1.53
C ASP A 38 -19.82 -2.24 -0.39
N ILE A 39 -19.30 -1.15 0.18
CA ILE A 39 -18.51 -1.16 1.41
C ILE A 39 -19.36 -0.75 2.60
N PRO A 40 -19.10 -1.29 3.80
CA PRO A 40 -19.76 -0.82 5.00
C PRO A 40 -19.45 0.66 5.24
N ALA A 41 -20.38 1.37 5.88
CA ALA A 41 -20.12 2.72 6.37
C ALA A 41 -18.88 2.70 7.29
N LEU A 42 -17.91 3.55 7.00
CA LEU A 42 -16.61 3.57 7.67
C LEU A 42 -16.69 4.18 9.06
N GLU A 43 -15.85 3.68 9.98
CA GLU A 43 -15.75 4.16 11.35
C GLU A 43 -14.31 4.51 11.73
N ILE A 44 -14.15 5.45 12.67
CA ILE A 44 -12.84 5.73 13.28
C ILE A 44 -12.31 4.45 13.92
N GLY A 45 -11.07 4.11 13.58
CA GLY A 45 -10.38 2.91 14.04
C GLY A 45 -10.58 1.69 13.14
N ASP A 46 -11.36 1.78 12.07
CA ASP A 46 -11.35 0.74 11.04
C ASP A 46 -9.94 0.60 10.47
N ILE A 47 -9.47 -0.65 10.37
CA ILE A 47 -8.24 -0.99 9.69
C ILE A 47 -8.58 -1.30 8.24
N ILE A 48 -8.00 -0.54 7.33
CA ILE A 48 -8.16 -0.73 5.89
C ILE A 48 -6.88 -1.32 5.32
N PHE A 49 -7.02 -2.42 4.61
CA PHE A 49 -5.95 -3.11 3.92
C PHE A 49 -6.13 -2.93 2.42
N ARG A 50 -5.03 -2.96 1.66
CA ARG A 50 -5.05 -3.03 0.20
C ARG A 50 -3.97 -3.97 -0.33
N TYR A 51 -4.19 -4.51 -1.52
CA TYR A 51 -3.10 -4.95 -2.38
C TYR A 51 -2.59 -3.74 -3.15
N GLY A 52 -1.33 -3.37 -2.91
CA GLY A 52 -0.70 -2.22 -3.56
C GLY A 52 -0.29 -2.50 -5.01
N ILE A 53 -0.22 -1.45 -5.81
CA ILE A 53 0.18 -1.53 -7.23
C ILE A 53 1.70 -1.66 -7.46
N GLY A 54 2.51 -1.62 -6.40
CA GLY A 54 3.97 -1.63 -6.48
C GLY A 54 4.61 -3.02 -6.56
N VAL A 55 5.88 -3.03 -6.97
CA VAL A 55 6.75 -4.23 -7.00
C VAL A 55 6.88 -4.87 -5.61
N ASP A 56 6.99 -4.02 -4.59
CA ASP A 56 7.03 -4.39 -3.17
C ASP A 56 5.77 -5.17 -2.74
N SER A 57 4.60 -4.72 -3.20
CA SER A 57 3.33 -5.37 -2.93
C SER A 57 3.27 -6.75 -3.57
N GLU A 58 3.73 -6.91 -4.81
CA GLU A 58 3.78 -8.23 -5.43
C GLU A 58 4.72 -9.19 -4.69
N LEU A 59 5.87 -8.70 -4.22
CA LEU A 59 6.80 -9.48 -3.42
C LEU A 59 6.18 -9.92 -2.08
N ILE A 60 5.55 -8.99 -1.36
CA ILE A 60 4.87 -9.27 -0.08
C ILE A 60 3.73 -10.26 -0.29
N ALA A 61 2.94 -10.12 -1.36
CA ALA A 61 1.85 -11.04 -1.68
C ALA A 61 2.37 -12.47 -1.91
N LYS A 62 3.45 -12.61 -2.69
CA LYS A 62 4.10 -13.91 -2.93
C LYS A 62 4.67 -14.51 -1.65
N ALA A 63 5.33 -13.71 -0.82
CA ALA A 63 5.95 -14.18 0.42
C ALA A 63 4.92 -14.57 1.50
N SER A 64 3.83 -13.80 1.62
CA SER A 64 2.77 -14.03 2.61
C SER A 64 1.74 -15.06 2.15
N GLY A 65 1.65 -15.35 0.85
CA GLY A 65 0.56 -16.11 0.25
C GLY A 65 -0.79 -15.38 0.28
N GLY A 66 -0.80 -14.09 0.62
CA GLY A 66 -2.00 -13.28 0.79
C GLY A 66 -2.12 -12.15 -0.23
N ASN A 67 -3.31 -11.57 -0.33
CA ASN A 67 -3.62 -10.47 -1.26
C ASN A 67 -3.78 -9.12 -0.54
N LEU A 68 -3.11 -8.92 0.59
CA LEU A 68 -3.15 -7.69 1.37
C LEU A 68 -1.71 -7.36 1.76
N THR A 69 -1.18 -6.27 1.21
CA THR A 69 0.25 -5.96 1.25
C THR A 69 0.53 -4.64 1.96
N HIS A 70 -0.51 -3.81 2.12
CA HIS A 70 -0.43 -2.52 2.78
C HIS A 70 -1.60 -2.33 3.74
N VAL A 71 -1.39 -1.54 4.79
CA VAL A 71 -2.38 -1.28 5.84
C VAL A 71 -2.41 0.21 6.23
N GLY A 72 -3.61 0.70 6.52
CA GLY A 72 -3.86 2.00 7.14
C GLY A 72 -4.97 1.92 8.18
N ILE A 73 -5.15 3.01 8.92
CA ILE A 73 -6.21 3.16 9.91
C ILE A 73 -7.00 4.44 9.67
N ILE A 74 -8.33 4.36 9.74
CA ILE A 74 -9.21 5.53 9.62
C ILE A 74 -9.16 6.35 10.91
N VAL A 75 -8.75 7.62 10.79
CA VAL A 75 -8.58 8.52 11.95
C VAL A 75 -9.56 9.70 11.97
N SER A 76 -10.18 9.99 10.83
CA SER A 76 -11.24 11.01 10.64
C SER A 76 -12.26 10.50 9.62
N LEU A 77 -13.51 10.99 9.72
CA LEU A 77 -14.61 10.69 8.79
C LEU A 77 -15.10 11.92 8.00
N ASN A 78 -14.73 13.13 8.42
CA ASN A 78 -15.17 14.38 7.76
C ASN A 78 -14.01 15.39 7.64
N PRO A 79 -13.18 15.31 6.57
CA PRO A 79 -13.19 14.27 5.54
C PRO A 79 -12.63 12.94 6.08
N ILE A 80 -12.84 11.85 5.32
CA ILE A 80 -12.20 10.57 5.62
C ILE A 80 -10.69 10.73 5.48
N GLN A 81 -9.96 10.32 6.52
CA GLN A 81 -8.51 10.33 6.49
C GLN A 81 -7.97 8.98 6.97
N ILE A 82 -7.04 8.45 6.19
CA ILE A 82 -6.34 7.20 6.46
C ILE A 82 -4.92 7.54 6.85
N LEU A 83 -4.52 7.16 8.07
CA LEU A 83 -3.13 7.22 8.51
C LEU A 83 -2.44 5.92 8.12
N HIS A 84 -1.31 6.02 7.44
CA HIS A 84 -0.49 4.87 7.05
C HIS A 84 0.96 5.28 6.89
N ALA A 85 1.86 4.32 7.05
CA ALA A 85 3.26 4.49 6.70
C ALA A 85 3.43 4.20 5.21
N SER A 86 4.13 5.05 4.46
CA SER A 86 4.35 4.86 3.03
C SER A 86 5.72 5.37 2.61
N THR A 87 6.33 4.68 1.65
CA THR A 87 7.58 5.09 1.01
C THR A 87 7.31 6.05 -0.15
N GLU A 88 6.22 5.85 -0.91
CA GLU A 88 6.10 6.44 -2.26
C GLU A 88 4.72 7.03 -2.60
N ASP A 89 3.67 6.75 -1.82
CA ASP A 89 2.28 7.10 -2.20
C ASP A 89 2.08 8.61 -2.42
N ASN A 90 2.85 9.44 -1.72
CA ASN A 90 2.83 10.88 -1.94
C ASN A 90 4.23 11.38 -2.36
N PRO A 91 4.39 11.91 -3.58
CA PRO A 91 5.70 12.29 -4.11
C PRO A 91 6.36 13.44 -3.33
N LYS A 92 5.57 14.23 -2.56
CA LYS A 92 6.07 15.32 -1.71
C LYS A 92 6.35 14.87 -0.28
N LEU A 93 5.86 13.71 0.13
CA LEU A 93 5.85 13.22 1.51
C LEU A 93 6.34 11.76 1.58
N LYS A 94 7.52 11.49 1.00
CA LYS A 94 8.11 10.16 0.90
C LYS A 94 8.66 9.64 2.23
N ASN A 95 8.74 8.31 2.36
CA ASN A 95 9.40 7.58 3.45
C ASN A 95 8.96 7.99 4.87
N GLN A 96 7.65 8.18 5.05
CA GLN A 96 7.11 8.60 6.33
C GLN A 96 5.66 8.16 6.52
N VAL A 97 5.17 8.34 7.74
CA VAL A 97 3.75 8.25 8.05
C VAL A 97 3.02 9.45 7.48
N ILE A 98 1.99 9.21 6.68
CA ILE A 98 1.18 10.23 6.00
C ILE A 98 -0.30 10.05 6.31
N LEU A 99 -1.05 11.15 6.10
CA LEU A 99 -2.51 11.12 6.00
C LEU A 99 -2.87 11.20 4.52
N SER A 100 -3.68 10.26 4.06
CA SER A 100 -4.24 10.25 2.71
C SER A 100 -5.76 10.33 2.78
N SER A 101 -6.38 10.92 1.76
CA SER A 101 -7.82 10.76 1.53
C SER A 101 -8.15 9.30 1.20
N LEU A 102 -9.44 8.95 1.21
CA LEU A 102 -9.87 7.62 0.76
C LEU A 102 -9.52 7.42 -0.72
N GLU A 103 -9.77 8.42 -1.57
CA GLU A 103 -9.47 8.39 -3.00
C GLU A 103 -7.98 8.21 -3.27
N GLU A 104 -7.11 8.95 -2.58
CA GLU A 104 -5.66 8.79 -2.69
C GLU A 104 -5.23 7.39 -2.24
N PHE A 105 -5.77 6.87 -1.14
CA PHE A 105 -5.42 5.52 -0.70
C PHE A 105 -5.86 4.44 -1.71
N LEU A 106 -7.03 4.62 -2.33
CA LEU A 106 -7.59 3.72 -3.33
C LEU A 106 -6.86 3.78 -4.66
N SER A 107 -6.31 4.92 -5.07
CA SER A 107 -5.58 5.06 -6.33
C SER A 107 -4.29 4.22 -6.38
N HIS A 108 -3.85 3.69 -5.24
CA HIS A 108 -2.73 2.75 -5.14
C HIS A 108 -3.18 1.32 -4.78
N ALA A 109 -4.48 1.03 -4.82
CA ALA A 109 -5.06 -0.26 -4.47
C ALA A 109 -5.60 -0.98 -5.70
N THR A 110 -5.47 -2.32 -5.74
CA THR A 110 -6.17 -3.18 -6.71
C THR A 110 -7.39 -3.86 -6.10
N ASN A 111 -7.33 -4.14 -4.80
CA ASN A 111 -8.44 -4.59 -3.96
C ASN A 111 -8.30 -3.94 -2.57
N ILE A 112 -9.36 -4.02 -1.77
CA ILE A 112 -9.33 -3.61 -0.37
C ILE A 112 -10.00 -4.64 0.53
N ALA A 113 -9.65 -4.60 1.81
CA ALA A 113 -10.39 -5.27 2.87
C ALA A 113 -10.48 -4.34 4.09
N ILE A 114 -11.59 -4.41 4.82
CA ILE A 114 -11.82 -3.59 6.02
C ILE A 114 -12.02 -4.51 7.21
N LYS A 115 -11.30 -4.24 8.30
CA LYS A 115 -11.46 -4.92 9.58
C LYS A 115 -11.91 -3.91 10.63
N ARG A 116 -13.08 -4.18 11.23
CA ARG A 116 -13.64 -3.39 12.33
C ARG A 116 -13.38 -4.08 13.67
N TYR A 117 -12.90 -3.30 14.63
CA TYR A 117 -12.84 -3.70 16.03
C TYR A 117 -13.96 -3.02 16.81
N LYS A 118 -14.45 -3.68 17.86
CA LYS A 118 -15.41 -3.08 18.79
C LYS A 118 -14.68 -2.12 19.73
N LEU A 119 -14.62 -0.85 19.34
CA LEU A 119 -13.94 0.21 20.08
C LEU A 119 -14.92 1.02 20.91
N SER A 120 -14.52 1.39 22.14
CA SER A 120 -15.28 2.33 22.94
C SER A 120 -15.19 3.76 22.37
N PRO A 121 -16.12 4.67 22.73
CA PRO A 121 -15.99 6.08 22.36
C PRO A 121 -14.65 6.71 22.80
N ASN A 122 -14.10 6.27 23.93
CA ASN A 122 -12.81 6.74 24.43
C ASN A 122 -11.65 6.28 23.55
N ASP A 123 -11.67 5.01 23.10
CA ASP A 123 -10.64 4.48 22.19
C ASP A 123 -10.66 5.21 20.85
N LYS A 124 -11.86 5.44 20.30
CA LYS A 124 -12.02 6.23 19.07
C LYS A 124 -11.49 7.65 19.26
N SER A 125 -11.80 8.31 20.37
CA SER A 125 -11.26 9.63 20.70
C SER A 125 -9.74 9.63 20.84
N TYR A 126 -9.18 8.58 21.47
CA TYR A 126 -7.75 8.41 21.63
C TYR A 126 -7.04 8.26 20.27
N ILE A 127 -7.59 7.46 19.36
CA ILE A 127 -7.06 7.30 17.99
C ILE A 127 -7.03 8.67 17.31
N THR A 128 -8.16 9.38 17.22
CA THR A 128 -8.23 10.68 16.53
C THR A 128 -7.25 11.72 17.11
N LYS A 129 -7.10 11.77 18.44
CA LYS A 129 -6.23 12.76 19.11
C LYS A 129 -4.75 12.42 19.07
N THR A 130 -4.42 11.14 19.08
CA THR A 130 -3.04 10.68 19.28
C THR A 130 -2.39 10.30 17.96
N TYR A 131 -3.13 9.66 17.05
CA TYR A 131 -2.53 9.04 15.88
C TYR A 131 -2.04 10.07 14.86
N SER A 132 -2.69 11.23 14.79
CA SER A 132 -2.23 12.38 14.00
C SER A 132 -0.81 12.86 14.37
N ARG A 133 -0.34 12.60 15.59
CA ARG A 133 1.03 12.94 16.03
C ARG A 133 2.11 12.05 15.40
N TYR A 134 1.74 10.95 14.76
CA TYR A 134 2.69 10.10 14.05
C TYR A 134 2.98 10.61 12.64
N VAL A 135 2.19 11.53 12.09
CA VAL A 135 2.44 12.11 10.76
C VAL A 135 3.85 12.70 10.71
N GLY A 136 4.58 12.36 9.65
CA GLY A 136 5.97 12.77 9.45
C GLY A 136 7.01 11.89 10.16
N LYS A 137 6.61 10.89 10.96
CA LYS A 137 7.58 9.92 11.47
C LYS A 137 8.17 9.10 10.32
N ALA A 138 9.49 8.94 10.35
CA ALA A 138 10.23 8.22 9.33
C ALA A 138 9.75 6.76 9.21
N PHE A 139 9.53 6.34 7.97
CA PHE A 139 9.30 4.97 7.57
C PHE A 139 10.20 4.69 6.38
N VAL A 140 11.42 4.25 6.68
CA VAL A 140 12.47 4.00 5.69
C VAL A 140 12.68 2.50 5.64
N ILE A 141 12.58 1.93 4.44
CA ILE A 141 13.01 0.55 4.19
C ILE A 141 14.52 0.62 4.01
N GLU A 142 15.25 0.19 5.03
CA GLU A 142 16.72 0.16 5.02
C GLU A 142 17.21 -1.28 4.91
N ASP A 143 18.36 -1.47 4.26
CA ASP A 143 19.12 -2.72 4.26
C ASP A 143 19.78 -2.93 5.64
N ARG A 144 18.99 -3.09 6.70
CA ARG A 144 19.50 -3.52 8.01
C ARG A 144 19.14 -4.97 8.25
N PHE A 145 20.13 -5.84 8.05
CA PHE A 145 20.13 -7.20 8.56
C PHE A 145 20.22 -7.15 10.09
N TYR A 146 19.16 -7.56 10.78
CA TYR A 146 19.18 -7.86 12.22
C TYR A 146 19.57 -9.32 12.45
#